data_AF-A0A2S0WVS0-F1
#
_entry.id   AF-A0A2S0WVS0-F1
#
_cell.length_a   1.000
_cell.length_b   1.000
_cell.length_c   1.000
_cell.angle_alpha   90.00
_cell.angle_beta   90.00
_cell.angle_gamma   90.00
#
_symmetry.space_group_name_H-M   'P 1'
#
loop_
_entity.id
_entity.type
_entity.pdbx_description
1 polymer ?
#
loop_
_entity_poly.entity_id
_entity_poly.type
_entity_poly.pdbx_seq_one_letter_code
_entity_poly.pdbx_strand_id
1 'polypeptide(L)'
;MGSMAHGNISVDFEDRLLSHLQIVIVQRFRRNESLVISWLDAASVGDGRSSLWMTPTQPVYFKFAGSRVPAIDEQWLQRLSESAASSSGLIVTAPNGQLARAMGSVRLS
;
A
#
# COMPACT_ATOMS: atom_id res chain seq x y z
N MET A 1 5.01 -11.48 5.86
CA MET A 1 5.44 -10.10 5.58
C MET A 1 5.77 -10.04 4.11
N GLY A 2 4.91 -9.37 3.35
CA GLY A 2 5.13 -9.13 1.94
C GLY A 2 5.71 -7.74 1.74
N SER A 3 6.15 -7.46 0.52
CA SER A 3 6.67 -6.16 0.14
C SER A 3 5.99 -5.61 -1.11
N MET A 4 5.82 -4.29 -1.12
CA MET A 4 5.52 -3.52 -2.32
C MET A 4 6.79 -2.78 -2.73
N ALA A 5 7.21 -2.92 -3.98
CA ALA A 5 8.36 -2.22 -4.53
C ALA A 5 7.99 -1.35 -5.72
N HIS A 6 8.58 -0.17 -5.78
CA HIS A 6 8.44 0.78 -6.87
C HIS A 6 9.74 1.57 -7.04
N GLY A 7 10.35 1.47 -8.23
CA GLY A 7 11.70 1.99 -8.46
C GLY A 7 12.70 1.39 -7.48
N ASN A 8 13.37 2.24 -6.71
CA ASN A 8 14.36 1.86 -5.70
C ASN A 8 13.78 1.79 -4.28
N ILE A 9 12.46 1.87 -4.09
CA ILE A 9 11.82 1.84 -2.78
C ILE A 9 11.10 0.50 -2.63
N SER A 10 11.38 -0.21 -1.53
CA SER A 10 10.63 -1.40 -1.10
C SER A 10 10.07 -1.16 0.30
N VAL A 11 8.78 -1.43 0.49
CA VAL A 11 8.08 -1.21 1.76
C VAL A 11 7.41 -2.52 2.18
N ASP A 12 7.62 -2.92 3.43
CA ASP A 12 7.08 -4.15 3.96
C ASP A 12 5.75 -3.91 4.67
N PHE A 13 4.78 -4.77 4.40
CA PHE A 13 3.46 -4.77 5.03
C PHE A 13 3.06 -6.20 5.42
N GLU A 14 2.06 -6.30 6.29
CA GLU A 14 1.36 -7.57 6.48
C GLU A 14 0.70 -8.00 5.16
N ASP A 15 0.81 -9.27 4.78
CA ASP A 15 0.32 -9.81 3.50
C ASP A 15 -1.17 -9.49 3.27
N ARG A 16 -1.99 -9.47 4.33
CA ARG A 16 -3.41 -9.14 4.23
C ARG A 16 -3.60 -7.67 3.84
N LEU A 17 -2.90 -6.74 4.50
CA LEU A 17 -2.90 -5.33 4.11
C LEU A 17 -2.38 -5.16 2.68
N LEU A 18 -1.25 -5.79 2.36
CA LEU A 18 -0.66 -5.74 1.03
C LEU A 18 -1.63 -6.20 -0.07
N SER A 19 -2.44 -7.23 0.21
CA SER A 19 -3.46 -7.73 -0.73
C SER A 19 -4.55 -6.69 -1.00
N HIS A 20 -5.00 -5.97 0.03
CA HIS A 20 -5.99 -4.90 -0.14
C HIS A 20 -5.38 -3.72 -0.91
N LEU A 21 -4.13 -3.35 -0.60
CA LEU A 21 -3.41 -2.31 -1.34
C LEU A 21 -3.23 -2.69 -2.81
N GLN A 22 -2.84 -3.93 -3.11
CA GLN A 22 -2.71 -4.42 -4.48
C GLN A 22 -4.03 -4.25 -5.25
N ILE A 23 -5.16 -4.64 -4.67
CA ILE A 23 -6.47 -4.53 -5.32
C ILE A 23 -6.79 -3.05 -5.62
N VAL A 24 -6.65 -2.16 -4.63
CA VAL A 24 -6.94 -0.72 -4.80
C VAL A 24 -6.03 -0.11 -5.86
N ILE A 25 -4.72 -0.37 -5.81
CA ILE A 25 -3.75 0.18 -6.77
C ILE A 25 -4.07 -0.32 -8.19
N VAL A 26 -4.34 -1.62 -8.36
CA VAL A 26 -4.72 -2.20 -9.66
C VAL A 26 -6.02 -1.58 -10.17
N GLN A 27 -7.01 -1.35 -9.32
CA GLN A 27 -8.27 -0.70 -9.71
C GLN A 27 -8.04 0.72 -10.26
N ARG A 28 -7.20 1.53 -9.60
CA ARG A 28 -6.85 2.89 -10.05
C ARG A 28 -6.08 2.84 -11.37
N PHE A 29 -5.08 1.96 -11.47
CA PHE A 29 -4.25 1.86 -12.67
C PHE A 29 -5.01 1.35 -13.89
N ARG A 30 -5.99 0.45 -13.71
CA ARG A 30 -6.89 0.03 -14.79
C ARG A 30 -7.77 1.16 -15.34
N ARG A 31 -7.98 2.22 -14.56
CA ARG A 31 -8.67 3.46 -14.99
C ARG A 31 -7.69 4.51 -15.53
N ASN A 32 -6.42 4.15 -15.69
CA ASN A 32 -5.33 5.05 -16.03
C ASN A 32 -5.17 6.21 -15.04
N GLU A 33 -5.55 6.00 -13.77
CA GLU A 33 -5.46 6.99 -12.71
C GLU A 33 -4.14 6.84 -11.94
N SER A 34 -3.39 7.94 -11.82
CA SER A 34 -2.26 8.01 -10.88
C SER A 34 -2.77 8.19 -9.45
N LEU A 35 -1.96 7.80 -8.46
CA LEU A 35 -2.32 7.96 -7.06
C LEU A 35 -1.10 8.26 -6.19
N VAL A 36 -1.35 8.92 -5.05
CA VAL A 36 -0.41 8.96 -3.93
C VAL A 36 -0.87 7.94 -2.91
N ILE A 37 0.06 7.16 -2.39
CA ILE A 37 -0.14 6.30 -1.22
C ILE A 37 0.71 6.81 -0.06
N SER A 38 0.14 6.88 1.14
CA SER A 38 0.82 7.37 2.34
C SER A 38 0.59 6.45 3.54
N TRP A 39 1.64 6.19 4.32
CA TRP A 39 1.63 5.31 5.49
C TRP A 39 2.50 5.86 6.62
N LEU A 40 2.37 5.30 7.82
CA LEU A 40 3.28 5.59 8.93
C LEU A 40 4.54 4.74 8.81
N ASP A 41 5.71 5.33 9.04
CA ASP A 41 6.96 4.60 9.00
C ASP A 41 7.05 3.52 10.09
N ALA A 42 7.89 2.52 9.84
CA ALA A 42 8.21 1.53 10.87
C ALA A 42 8.89 2.23 12.05
N ALA A 43 8.57 1.81 13.28
CA ALA A 43 9.10 2.42 14.49
C ALA A 43 10.65 2.42 14.56
N SER A 44 11.31 1.48 13.88
CA SER A 44 12.77 1.40 13.76
C SER A 44 13.39 2.47 12.84
N VAL A 45 12.60 3.08 11.96
CA VAL A 45 13.03 4.14 11.04
C VAL A 45 12.69 5.53 11.60
N GLY A 46 11.59 5.64 12.36
CA GLY A 46 11.14 6.85 13.05
C GLY A 46 9.61 6.90 13.17
N ASP A 47 9.05 7.91 13.84
CA ASP A 47 7.59 8.14 13.92
C ASP A 47 7.08 9.03 12.78
N GLY A 48 7.72 8.91 11.61
CA GLY A 48 7.42 9.69 10.42
C GLY A 48 6.24 9.14 9.63
N ARG A 49 5.99 9.82 8.51
CA ARG A 49 5.12 9.32 7.44
C ARG A 49 5.89 9.35 6.13
N SER A 50 5.66 8.33 5.31
CA SER A 50 6.17 8.26 3.95
C SER A 50 5.01 8.32 2.97
N SER A 51 5.28 8.92 1.82
CA SER A 51 4.34 8.99 0.70
C SER A 51 5.05 8.62 -0.60
N LEU A 52 4.34 7.92 -1.47
CA LEU A 52 4.81 7.54 -2.79
C LEU A 52 3.79 7.94 -3.86
N TRP A 53 4.24 8.69 -4.86
CA TRP A 53 3.45 8.93 -6.08
C TRP A 53 3.67 7.79 -7.07
N MET A 54 2.60 7.27 -7.64
CA MET A 54 2.64 6.11 -8.53
C MET A 54 1.81 6.38 -9.79
N THR A 55 2.33 5.99 -10.95
CA THR A 55 1.67 6.15 -12.26
C THR A 55 1.44 4.78 -12.93
N PRO A 56 0.38 4.63 -13.75
CA PRO A 56 0.10 3.37 -14.45
C PRO A 56 1.20 2.89 -15.41
N THR A 57 2.07 3.81 -15.84
CA THR A 57 3.17 3.54 -16.78
C THR A 57 4.43 2.99 -16.13
N GLN A 58 4.52 3.01 -14.79
CA GLN A 58 5.67 2.55 -14.04
C GLN A 58 5.34 1.24 -13.33
N PRO A 59 6.27 0.26 -13.33
CA PRO A 59 6.01 -1.02 -12.68
C PRO A 59 5.87 -0.86 -11.16
N VAL A 60 5.01 -1.70 -10.60
CA VAL A 60 4.85 -1.89 -9.16
C VAL A 60 4.91 -3.38 -8.93
N TYR A 61 5.83 -3.80 -8.07
CA TYR A 61 6.05 -5.21 -7.78
C TYR A 61 5.50 -5.54 -6.39
N PHE A 62 4.70 -6.60 -6.31
CA PHE A 62 4.16 -7.12 -5.05
C PHE A 62 4.74 -8.51 -4.80
N LYS A 63 5.40 -8.69 -3.65
CA LYS A 63 5.87 -9.99 -3.18
C LYS A 63 5.12 -10.35 -1.91
N PHE A 64 4.47 -11.51 -1.90
CA PHE A 64 3.83 -12.05 -0.70
C PHE A 64 4.73 -13.09 -0.06
N ALA A 65 4.71 -13.20 1.28
CA ALA A 65 5.44 -14.25 1.98
C ALA A 65 4.68 -15.59 1.92
N GLY A 66 3.35 -15.53 2.01
CA GLY A 66 2.49 -16.70 1.87
C GLY A 66 2.06 -16.95 0.42
N SER A 67 1.81 -18.22 0.09
CA SER A 67 1.21 -18.62 -1.19
C SER A 67 -0.33 -18.57 -1.18
N ARG A 68 -0.95 -18.52 0.02
CA ARG A 68 -2.41 -18.43 0.17
C ARG A 68 -2.86 -16.97 0.07
N VAL A 69 -3.86 -16.71 -0.76
CA VAL A 69 -4.52 -15.41 -0.83
C VAL A 69 -5.25 -15.12 0.50
N PRO A 70 -4.93 -14.01 1.19
CA PRO A 70 -5.62 -13.61 2.42
C PRO A 70 -7.11 -13.33 2.20
N ALA A 71 -7.91 -13.48 3.26
CA ALA A 71 -9.33 -13.11 3.21
C ALA A 71 -9.49 -11.59 2.99
N ILE A 72 -10.28 -11.24 1.98
CA ILE A 72 -10.61 -9.86 1.64
C ILE A 72 -11.80 -9.40 2.47
N ASP A 73 -11.66 -8.22 3.06
CA ASP A 73 -12.73 -7.52 3.79
C ASP A 73 -13.27 -6.43 2.87
N GLU A 74 -14.52 -6.60 2.42
CA GLU A 74 -15.15 -5.69 1.45
C GLU A 74 -15.34 -4.29 2.01
N GLN A 75 -15.66 -4.14 3.30
CA GLN A 75 -15.87 -2.84 3.92
C GLN A 75 -14.55 -2.08 4.08
N TRP A 76 -13.48 -2.81 4.41
CA TRP A 76 -12.15 -2.23 4.45
C TRP A 76 -11.64 -1.85 3.06
N LEU A 77 -11.84 -2.72 2.06
CA LEU A 77 -11.49 -2.43 0.67
C LEU A 77 -12.21 -1.18 0.17
N GLN A 78 -13.51 -1.05 0.46
CA GLN A 78 -14.31 0.12 0.10
C GLN A 78 -13.73 1.40 0.71
N ARG A 79 -13.40 1.41 2.01
CA ARG A 79 -12.79 2.58 2.67
C ARG A 79 -11.44 2.95 2.08
N LEU A 80 -10.60 1.97 1.74
CA LEU A 80 -9.32 2.23 1.08
C LEU A 80 -9.53 2.79 -0.34
N SER A 81 -10.48 2.26 -1.10
CA SER A 81 -10.83 2.77 -2.43
C SER A 81 -11.37 4.22 -2.38
N GLU A 82 -12.23 4.53 -1.41
CA GLU A 82 -12.73 5.89 -1.16
C GLU A 82 -11.59 6.85 -0.80
N SER A 83 -10.67 6.43 0.08
CA SER A 83 -9.47 7.21 0.37
C SER A 83 -8.65 7.46 -0.89
N ALA A 84 -8.37 6.41 -1.68
CA ALA A 84 -7.59 6.54 -2.92
C ALA A 84 -8.22 7.48 -3.95
N ALA A 85 -9.55 7.63 -3.94
CA ALA A 85 -10.31 8.53 -4.79
C ALA A 85 -10.34 9.99 -4.29
N SER A 86 -9.94 10.24 -3.04
CA SER A 86 -9.92 11.58 -2.44
C SER A 86 -8.73 12.43 -2.89
N SER A 87 -8.77 13.73 -2.58
CA SER A 87 -7.68 14.67 -2.85
C SER A 87 -6.41 14.42 -2.04
N SER A 88 -6.51 13.71 -0.90
CA SER A 88 -5.35 13.32 -0.08
C SER A 88 -4.65 12.05 -0.59
N GLY A 89 -5.22 11.37 -1.59
CA GLY A 89 -4.78 10.06 -2.04
C GLY A 89 -5.08 8.95 -1.05
N LEU A 90 -4.49 7.77 -1.30
CA LEU A 90 -4.65 6.57 -0.49
C LEU A 90 -3.89 6.71 0.84
N ILE A 91 -4.63 6.86 1.93
CA ILE A 91 -4.11 6.77 3.28
C ILE A 91 -4.22 5.31 3.72
N VAL A 92 -3.08 4.67 3.97
CA VAL A 92 -3.03 3.27 4.37
C VAL A 92 -3.55 3.14 5.80
N THR A 93 -4.63 2.38 5.96
CA THR A 93 -5.23 2.09 7.26
C THR A 93 -5.39 0.60 7.46
N ALA A 94 -5.34 0.16 8.71
CA ALA A 94 -5.65 -1.20 9.13
C ALA A 94 -7.18 -1.46 9.08
N PRO A 95 -7.64 -2.72 9.22
CA PRO A 95 -9.07 -3.05 9.21
C PRO A 95 -9.89 -2.26 10.22
N ASN A 96 -9.32 -1.89 11.37
CA ASN A 96 -9.97 -1.08 12.39
C ASN A 96 -10.02 0.44 12.09
N GLY A 97 -9.50 0.87 10.94
CA GLY A 97 -9.48 2.27 10.51
C GLY A 97 -8.34 3.11 11.08
N GLN A 98 -7.45 2.55 11.91
CA GLN A 98 -6.25 3.24 12.35
C GLN A 98 -5.23 3.32 11.22
N LEU A 99 -4.39 4.37 11.22
CA LEU A 99 -3.27 4.46 10.29
C LEU A 99 -2.37 3.24 10.40
N ALA A 100 -2.07 2.62 9.26
CA ALA A 100 -1.20 1.47 9.21
C ALA A 100 0.26 1.91 9.24
N ARG A 101 1.07 1.17 10.01
CA ARG A 101 2.52 1.27 10.00
C ARG A 101 3.11 0.27 9.02
N ALA A 102 4.12 0.70 8.27
CA ALA A 102 5.00 -0.24 7.58
C ALA A 102 5.72 -1.11 8.61
N MET A 103 6.02 -2.35 8.23
CA MET A 103 6.81 -3.27 9.04
C MET A 103 8.31 -3.07 8.82
N GLY A 104 8.69 -2.46 7.70
CA GLY A 104 10.06 -2.18 7.31
C GLY A 104 10.09 -1.38 6.01
N SER A 105 11.26 -0.81 5.68
CA SER A 105 11.52 -0.14 4.41
C SER A 105 12.97 -0.36 4.02
N VAL A 106 13.20 -0.65 2.75
CA VAL A 106 14.54 -0.84 2.17
C VAL A 106 14.64 0.00 0.91
N ARG A 107 15.67 0.85 0.84
CA ARG A 107 16.11 1.41 -0.45
C ARG A 107 16.99 0.39 -1.16
N LEU A 108 16.56 -0.04 -2.34
CA LEU A 108 17.34 -0.91 -3.22
C LEU A 108 18.42 -0.05 -3.88
N SER A 109 19.68 -0.30 -3.55
CA SER A 109 20.87 0.40 -4.08
C SER A 109 21.12 0.10 -5.55
#